data_AF-A0ABD2PDX3-F1
#
_entry.id   AF-A0ABD2PDX3-F1
#
_cell.length_a   1.000
_cell.length_b   1.000
_cell.length_c   1.000
_cell.angle_alpha   90.00
_cell.angle_beta   90.00
_cell.angle_gamma   90.00
#
_symmetry.space_group_name_H-M   'P 1'
#
loop_
_entity.id
_entity.type
_entity.pdbx_description
1 polymer ?
#
loop_
_entity_poly.entity_id
_entity_poly.type
_entity_poly.pdbx_seq_one_letter_code
_entity_poly.pdbx_strand_id
1 'polypeptide(L)'
;RTRSSVLQTKNRAHRQYKRTGYREDYLRFRELRAGCHELGSCLYSRYIDSVEADIRSSPQNFWIYINHKKYSHELPNTLEDGGEIVNCFADFFSKVYSKEYVVPPYFEYDKVGGFIVNTVHTKRNF
;
A
#
# COMPACT_ATOMS: atom_id res chain seq x y z
N ARG A 1 30.00 -4.58 -13.85
CA ARG A 1 29.24 -3.87 -14.91
C ARG A 1 27.81 -3.68 -14.42
N THR A 2 27.29 -2.46 -14.38
CA THR A 2 25.91 -2.18 -13.96
C THR A 2 24.95 -2.23 -15.16
N ARG A 3 23.66 -2.55 -14.93
CA ARG A 3 22.62 -2.60 -15.98
C ARG A 3 22.55 -1.33 -16.84
N SER A 4 22.78 -0.17 -16.20
CA SER A 4 22.83 1.15 -16.86
C SER A 4 23.94 1.23 -17.93
N SER A 5 25.14 0.74 -17.62
CA SER A 5 26.29 0.75 -18.54
C SER A 5 26.03 -0.08 -19.81
N VAL A 6 25.35 -1.22 -19.67
CA VAL A 6 25.04 -2.13 -20.79
C VAL A 6 23.92 -1.57 -21.68
N LEU A 7 22.92 -0.90 -21.09
CA LEU A 7 21.88 -0.19 -21.85
C LEU A 7 22.44 1.00 -22.64
N GLN A 8 23.36 1.77 -22.05
CA GLN A 8 24.03 2.89 -22.70
C GLN A 8 24.85 2.43 -23.92
N THR A 9 25.63 1.37 -23.76
CA THR A 9 26.43 0.80 -24.85
C THR A 9 25.57 0.23 -25.98
N LYS A 10 24.48 -0.49 -25.67
CA LYS A 10 23.47 -0.92 -26.67
C LYS A 10 22.87 0.27 -27.41
N ASN A 11 22.47 1.34 -26.70
CA ASN A 11 21.88 2.53 -27.31
C ASN A 11 22.87 3.24 -28.24
N ARG A 12 24.14 3.33 -27.83
CA ARG A 12 25.21 3.91 -28.65
C ARG A 12 25.44 3.10 -29.92
N ALA A 13 25.52 1.77 -29.82
CA ALA A 13 25.67 0.90 -30.98
C ALA A 13 24.49 0.98 -31.95
N HIS A 14 23.25 1.08 -31.42
CA HIS A 14 22.07 1.28 -32.27
C HIS A 14 22.11 2.61 -33.03
N ARG A 15 22.48 3.71 -32.35
CA ARG A 15 22.64 5.02 -32.99
C ARG A 15 23.72 4.98 -34.08
N GLN A 16 24.82 4.28 -33.82
CA GLN A 16 25.90 4.10 -34.79
C GLN A 16 25.40 3.35 -36.03
N TYR A 17 24.75 2.19 -35.87
CA TYR A 17 24.14 1.46 -36.97
C TYR A 17 23.15 2.30 -37.78
N LYS A 18 22.29 3.08 -37.12
CA LYS A 18 21.33 3.97 -37.81
C LYS A 18 22.02 5.09 -38.61
N ARG A 19 23.24 5.47 -38.24
CA ARG A 19 24.03 6.49 -38.94
C ARG A 19 24.81 5.92 -40.11
N THR A 20 25.39 4.73 -39.97
CA THR A 20 26.28 4.13 -40.98
C THR A 20 25.59 3.17 -41.93
N GLY A 21 24.58 2.44 -41.46
CA GLY A 21 23.93 1.35 -42.20
C GLY A 21 24.80 0.09 -42.36
N TYR A 22 26.02 0.07 -41.79
CA TYR A 22 26.96 -1.04 -41.98
C TYR A 22 26.55 -2.30 -41.22
N ARG A 23 26.88 -3.47 -41.81
CA ARG A 23 26.53 -4.78 -41.27
C ARG A 23 27.25 -5.04 -39.95
N GLU A 24 28.48 -4.58 -39.81
CA GLU A 24 29.32 -4.72 -38.62
C GLU A 24 28.68 -3.99 -37.43
N ASP A 25 28.20 -2.78 -37.66
CA ASP A 25 27.50 -1.99 -36.64
C ASP A 25 26.17 -2.65 -36.22
N TYR A 26 25.47 -3.27 -37.16
CA TYR A 26 24.28 -4.07 -36.86
C TYR A 26 24.59 -5.30 -36.02
N LEU A 27 25.61 -6.08 -36.40
CA LEU A 27 26.05 -7.27 -35.65
C LEU A 27 26.41 -6.89 -34.22
N ARG A 28 27.13 -5.77 -34.05
CA ARG A 28 27.50 -5.26 -32.73
C ARG A 28 26.28 -4.86 -31.90
N PHE A 29 25.31 -4.18 -32.50
CA PHE A 29 24.06 -3.84 -31.83
C PHE A 29 23.26 -5.11 -31.44
N ARG A 30 23.21 -6.11 -32.33
CA ARG A 30 22.51 -7.38 -32.11
C ARG A 30 23.10 -8.13 -30.90
N GLU A 31 24.41 -8.26 -30.84
CA GLU A 31 25.12 -8.87 -29.71
C GLU A 31 24.79 -8.16 -28.39
N LEU A 32 24.90 -6.83 -28.37
CA LEU A 32 24.63 -6.03 -27.17
C LEU A 32 23.15 -6.14 -26.75
N ARG A 33 22.22 -6.22 -27.71
CA ARG A 33 20.80 -6.43 -27.42
C ARG A 33 20.55 -7.81 -26.79
N ALA A 34 21.18 -8.86 -27.30
CA ALA A 34 21.08 -10.21 -26.73
C ALA A 34 21.64 -10.23 -25.30
N GLY A 35 22.82 -9.66 -25.08
CA GLY A 35 23.42 -9.56 -23.75
C GLY A 35 22.58 -8.75 -22.76
N CYS A 36 21.91 -7.68 -23.20
CA CYS A 36 20.94 -6.96 -22.35
C CYS A 36 19.78 -7.84 -21.91
N HIS A 37 19.24 -8.65 -22.83
CA HIS A 37 18.12 -9.53 -22.56
C HIS A 37 18.53 -10.61 -21.55
N GLU A 38 19.65 -11.30 -21.80
CA GLU A 38 20.19 -12.33 -20.90
C GLU A 38 20.50 -11.78 -19.50
N LEU A 39 21.14 -10.60 -19.42
CA LEU A 39 21.41 -9.95 -18.14
C LEU A 39 20.10 -9.58 -17.43
N GLY A 40 19.10 -9.11 -18.17
CA GLY A 40 17.76 -8.82 -17.62
C GLY A 40 17.13 -10.05 -16.99
N SER A 41 17.10 -11.17 -17.71
CA SER A 41 16.59 -12.44 -17.20
C SER A 41 17.37 -12.93 -15.99
N CYS A 42 18.71 -12.91 -16.03
CA CYS A 42 19.56 -13.35 -14.92
C CYS A 42 19.33 -12.52 -13.65
N LEU A 43 19.27 -11.19 -13.77
CA LEU A 43 19.02 -10.31 -12.64
C LEU A 43 17.62 -10.51 -12.06
N TYR A 44 16.63 -10.74 -12.91
CA TYR A 44 15.26 -11.01 -12.46
C TYR A 44 15.18 -12.35 -11.72
N SER A 45 15.74 -13.43 -12.26
CA SER A 45 15.81 -14.72 -11.57
C SER A 45 16.49 -14.58 -10.21
N ARG A 46 17.66 -13.94 -10.15
CA ARG A 46 18.36 -13.68 -8.87
C ARG A 46 17.54 -12.86 -7.89
N TYR A 47 16.79 -11.88 -8.37
CA TYR A 47 15.89 -11.11 -7.53
C TYR A 47 14.80 -12.01 -6.93
N ILE A 48 14.15 -12.84 -7.75
CA ILE A 48 13.15 -13.80 -7.26
C ILE A 48 13.77 -14.76 -6.23
N ASP A 49 14.92 -15.36 -6.53
CA ASP A 49 15.62 -16.26 -5.61
C ASP A 49 15.93 -15.57 -4.27
N SER A 50 16.37 -14.30 -4.32
CA SER A 50 16.65 -13.51 -3.12
C SER A 50 15.39 -13.22 -2.31
N VAL A 51 14.28 -12.88 -2.98
CA VAL A 51 13.00 -12.60 -2.33
C VAL A 51 12.44 -13.87 -1.69
N GLU A 52 12.51 -15.01 -2.38
CA GLU A 52 12.07 -16.29 -1.83
C GLU A 52 12.90 -16.72 -0.61
N ALA A 53 14.21 -16.49 -0.64
CA ALA A 53 15.09 -16.72 0.50
C ALA A 53 14.78 -15.77 1.67
N ASP A 54 14.53 -14.49 1.38
CA ASP A 54 14.16 -13.47 2.37
C ASP A 54 12.80 -13.74 3.01
N ILE A 55 11.81 -14.25 2.25
CA ILE A 55 10.52 -14.67 2.80
C ILE A 55 10.70 -15.82 3.79
N ARG A 56 11.57 -16.77 3.48
CA ARG A 56 11.84 -17.92 4.35
C ARG A 56 12.60 -17.50 5.62
N SER A 57 13.52 -16.55 5.52
CA SER A 57 14.35 -16.10 6.65
C SER A 57 13.69 -15.00 7.50
N SER A 58 12.90 -14.12 6.89
CA SER A 58 12.22 -12.99 7.54
C SER A 58 10.85 -12.73 6.91
N PRO A 59 9.83 -13.55 7.23
CA PRO A 59 8.48 -13.38 6.71
C PRO A 59 7.83 -12.06 7.11
N GLN A 60 8.28 -11.42 8.20
CA GLN A 60 7.78 -10.12 8.64
C GLN A 60 8.08 -9.00 7.64
N ASN A 61 9.26 -9.00 7.03
CA ASN A 61 9.66 -8.01 6.03
C ASN A 61 8.78 -8.09 4.78
N PHE A 62 8.38 -9.30 4.39
CA PHE A 62 7.44 -9.51 3.30
C PHE A 62 6.08 -8.88 3.61
N TRP A 63 5.53 -9.14 4.81
CA TRP A 63 4.25 -8.54 5.21
C TRP A 63 4.32 -7.02 5.33
N ILE A 64 5.43 -6.47 5.84
CA ILE A 64 5.68 -5.02 5.86
C ILE A 64 5.67 -4.47 4.43
N TYR A 65 6.40 -5.07 3.49
CA TYR A 65 6.42 -4.65 2.08
C TYR A 65 5.03 -4.70 1.43
N ILE A 66 4.29 -5.81 1.61
CA ILE A 66 2.93 -5.97 1.08
C ILE A 66 1.98 -4.94 1.70
N ASN A 67 2.09 -4.69 3.00
CA ASN A 67 1.30 -3.68 3.68
C ASN A 67 1.62 -2.30 3.11
N HIS A 68 2.88 -1.91 2.98
CA HIS A 68 3.25 -0.63 2.35
C HIS A 68 2.71 -0.49 0.92
N LYS A 69 2.66 -1.58 0.14
CA LYS A 69 2.11 -1.56 -1.23
C LYS A 69 0.59 -1.43 -1.26
N LYS A 70 -0.11 -1.98 -0.26
CA LYS A 70 -1.57 -1.89 -0.11
C LYS A 70 -2.02 -0.55 0.51
N TYR A 71 -1.23 -0.02 1.45
CA TYR A 71 -1.44 1.27 2.12
C TYR A 71 -0.79 2.42 1.36
N SER A 72 -0.85 2.40 0.01
CA SER A 72 -0.72 3.63 -0.75
C SER A 72 -1.94 4.48 -0.45
N HIS A 73 -1.88 5.22 0.66
CA HIS A 73 -2.86 6.24 1.04
C HIS A 73 -2.68 7.48 0.15
N GLU A 74 -2.64 7.29 -1.16
CA GLU A 74 -2.91 8.37 -2.10
C GLU A 74 -4.41 8.65 -2.05
N LEU A 75 -4.87 9.18 -0.91
CA LEU A 75 -6.04 10.04 -0.90
C LEU A 75 -5.71 11.17 -1.89
N PRO A 76 -6.60 11.46 -2.85
CA PRO A 76 -6.39 12.57 -3.77
C PRO A 76 -6.04 13.83 -2.96
N ASN A 77 -4.95 14.52 -3.34
CA ASN A 77 -4.55 15.79 -2.71
C ASN A 77 -5.66 16.87 -2.80
N THR A 78 -6.66 16.64 -3.65
CA THR A 78 -7.86 17.46 -3.73
C THR A 78 -9.02 16.53 -4.02
N LEU A 79 -9.95 16.46 -3.08
CA LEU A 79 -11.24 15.83 -3.29
C LEU A 79 -12.15 16.92 -3.86
N GLU A 80 -12.50 16.80 -5.15
CA GLU A 80 -13.15 17.87 -5.91
C GLU A 80 -14.58 18.19 -5.44
N ASP A 81 -15.23 17.26 -4.73
CA ASP A 81 -16.59 17.43 -4.22
C ASP A 81 -16.65 17.29 -2.69
N GLY A 82 -16.28 18.36 -2.00
CA GLY A 82 -16.40 18.44 -0.54
C GLY A 82 -17.85 18.31 -0.05
N GLY A 83 -18.85 18.59 -0.90
CA GLY A 83 -20.27 18.51 -0.56
C GLY A 83 -20.72 17.06 -0.37
N GLU A 84 -20.41 16.19 -1.32
CA GLU A 84 -20.71 14.75 -1.22
C GLU A 84 -20.05 14.11 -0.01
N ILE A 85 -18.82 14.52 0.33
CA ILE A 85 -18.08 14.01 1.48
C ILE A 85 -18.74 14.44 2.80
N VAL A 86 -19.06 15.73 2.93
CA VAL A 86 -19.76 16.25 4.12
C VAL A 86 -21.12 15.57 4.30
N ASN A 87 -21.84 15.30 3.21
CA ASN A 87 -23.09 14.57 3.24
C ASN A 87 -22.90 13.11 3.67
N CYS A 88 -21.84 12.42 3.20
CA CYS A 88 -21.50 11.07 3.67
C CYS A 88 -21.23 11.04 5.18
N PHE A 89 -20.50 12.03 5.71
CA PHE A 89 -20.28 12.15 7.14
C PHE A 89 -21.57 12.46 7.90
N ALA A 90 -22.41 13.37 7.40
CA ALA A 90 -23.70 13.71 8.00
C ALA A 90 -24.65 12.49 8.04
N ASP A 91 -24.68 11.70 6.97
CA ASP A 91 -25.44 10.45 6.88
C ASP A 91 -24.93 9.40 7.87
N PHE A 92 -23.61 9.29 8.03
CA PHE A 92 -23.03 8.40 9.03
C PHE A 92 -23.42 8.82 10.45
N PHE A 93 -23.22 10.09 10.79
CA PHE A 93 -23.51 10.58 12.13
C PHE A 93 -25.00 10.60 12.45
N SER A 94 -25.88 10.89 11.48
CA SER A 94 -27.32 10.83 11.69
C SER A 94 -27.81 9.40 11.96
N LYS A 95 -27.20 8.39 11.34
CA LYS A 95 -27.47 6.96 11.62
C LYS A 95 -26.97 6.51 12.99
N VAL A 96 -25.80 7.00 13.41
CA VAL A 96 -25.19 6.60 14.69
C VAL A 96 -25.80 7.34 15.88
N TYR A 97 -26.21 8.59 15.68
CA TYR A 97 -26.78 9.47 16.70
C TYR A 97 -28.28 9.73 16.51
N SER A 98 -29.00 8.79 15.87
CA SER A 98 -30.45 8.84 15.76
C SER A 98 -31.06 8.94 17.16
N LYS A 99 -31.97 9.92 17.35
CA LYS A 99 -32.60 10.30 18.61
C LYS A 99 -33.34 9.15 19.31
N GLU A 100 -32.62 8.27 19.98
CA GLU A 100 -33.06 7.76 21.26
C GLU A 100 -32.28 8.52 22.32
N TYR A 101 -32.96 9.49 22.93
CA TYR A 101 -32.48 10.06 24.18
C TYR A 101 -32.60 8.95 25.23
N VAL A 102 -31.59 8.06 25.28
CA VAL A 102 -31.47 7.09 26.36
C VAL A 102 -31.16 7.94 27.59
N VAL A 103 -32.15 8.09 28.47
CA VAL A 103 -31.93 8.72 29.77
C VAL A 103 -30.74 7.99 30.40
N PRO A 104 -29.59 8.66 30.61
CA PRO A 104 -28.45 8.01 31.23
C PRO A 104 -28.92 7.43 32.56
N PRO A 105 -28.60 6.16 32.90
CA PRO A 105 -29.02 5.59 34.16
C PRO A 105 -28.57 6.52 35.30
N TYR A 106 -29.53 7.07 36.02
CA TYR A 106 -29.25 7.87 37.21
C TYR A 106 -28.68 6.93 38.26
N PHE A 107 -27.42 7.13 38.63
CA PHE A 107 -26.81 6.44 39.75
C PHE A 107 -27.18 7.18 41.02
N GLU A 108 -28.17 6.67 41.74
CA GLU A 108 -28.41 7.08 43.12
C GLU A 108 -27.42 6.31 44.01
N TYR A 109 -26.60 7.03 44.77
CA TYR A 109 -25.57 6.43 45.61
C TYR A 109 -26.16 6.06 46.97
N ASP A 110 -26.56 4.81 47.13
CA ASP A 110 -26.92 4.28 48.45
C ASP A 110 -25.65 3.92 49.23
N LYS A 111 -25.44 4.58 50.38
CA LYS A 111 -24.40 4.18 51.34
C LYS A 111 -24.88 2.96 52.12
N VAL A 112 -24.47 1.77 51.69
CA VAL A 112 -24.60 0.55 52.51
C VAL A 112 -23.22 0.21 53.08
N GLY A 113 -23.07 0.35 54.40
CA GLY A 113 -21.89 -0.16 55.12
C GLY A 113 -20.54 0.45 54.74
N GLY A 114 -20.49 1.67 54.20
CA GLY A 114 -19.24 2.37 53.90
C GLY A 114 -18.56 1.99 52.58
N PHE A 115 -19.19 1.18 51.73
CA PHE A 115 -18.71 0.87 50.38
C PHE A 115 -19.67 1.43 49.33
N ILE A 116 -19.15 2.01 48.24
CA ILE A 116 -19.99 2.47 47.12
C ILE A 116 -20.27 1.28 46.21
N VAL A 117 -21.55 0.95 46.00
CA VAL A 117 -21.98 -0.16 45.14
C VAL A 117 -22.87 0.38 44.02
N ASN A 118 -22.57 0.01 42.78
CA ASN A 118 -23.36 0.40 41.61
C ASN A 118 -24.51 -0.61 41.42
N THR A 119 -25.75 -0.20 41.69
CA THR A 119 -26.94 -1.05 41.44
C THR A 119 -27.75 -0.47 40.28
N VAL A 120 -27.88 -1.23 39.19
CA VAL A 120 -28.67 -0.83 38.01
C VAL A 120 -30.13 -1.21 38.23
N HIS A 121 -31.02 -0.23 38.36
CA HIS A 121 -32.46 -0.45 38.39
C HIS A 121 -33.08 -0.24 37.01
N THR A 122 -33.45 -1.33 36.32
CA THR A 122 -34.20 -1.24 35.07
C THR A 122 -35.69 -1.19 35.40
N LYS A 123 -36.33 -0.02 35.25
CA LYS A 123 -37.80 0.06 35.32
C LYS A 123 -38.38 -0.66 34.11
N ARG A 124 -38.99 -1.83 34.31
CA ARG A 124 -39.91 -2.41 33.33
C ARG A 124 -41.19 -1.60 33.38
N ASN A 125 -41.50 -0.89 32.30
CA ASN A 125 -42.79 -0.25 32.11
C ASN A 125 -43.85 -1.35 31.91
N PHE A 126 -44.92 -1.33 32.71
CA PHE A 126 -46.19 -1.98 32.40
C PHE A 126 -47.08 -1.00 31.63
#